data_AF-A0A3P7XWY1-F1
#
_entry.id   AF-A0A3P7XWY1-F1
#
_cell.length_a   1.000
_cell.length_b   1.000
_cell.length_c   1.000
_cell.angle_alpha   90.00
_cell.angle_beta   90.00
_cell.angle_gamma   90.00
#
_symmetry.space_group_name_H-M   'P 1'
#
loop_
_entity.id
_entity.type
_entity.pdbx_description
1 polymer ?
#
loop_
_entity_poly.entity_id
_entity_poly.type
_entity_poly.pdbx_seq_one_letter_code
_entity_poly.pdbx_strand_id
1 'polypeptide(L)'
;MKGNDKTVITLKDLTEAVIERSCLCEQNVKNFKKSDDYLLLLLKISSVRIVSTLQNIAHHVNVEFLAEITYLIELSRWKLFEEMSKYFPRLFGQSSVIDSFDALIDNIRNQLFITTDISPQQIKNEIEKMVQKFFIQLIPPTFLCITTGPCKSVSQSYANCLQNNSPFWRAFFGMEPGKISVILWQTIMKYRLMESTIDKLHRLAMEVEVVNNSCIIQHANMMTTCSSLCIPMKKEINDYCSDDCKHVMYECLHESASDWDSFIPILQKLTVNFDKGFAELEKGIIRSISYAMEMKAPVIAKTVLKKCGRINFAKTPDTIRHIDYHKPDPVQRRAVFMIRQVRKKLND
;
A
#
# COMPACT_ATOMS: atom_id res chain seq x y z
N MET A 1 -7.44 8.46 26.94
CA MET A 1 -6.12 8.11 27.51
C MET A 1 -5.06 8.69 26.60
N LYS A 2 -4.21 9.58 27.15
CA LYS A 2 -3.11 10.23 26.43
C LYS A 2 -2.07 9.17 26.06
N GLY A 3 -2.00 8.81 24.78
CA GLY A 3 -0.92 7.99 24.25
C GLY A 3 0.37 8.79 24.31
N ASN A 4 1.39 8.22 24.93
CA ASN A 4 2.72 8.79 25.01
C ASN A 4 3.25 8.99 23.58
N ASP A 5 3.45 10.24 23.16
CA ASP A 5 4.09 10.63 21.91
C ASP A 5 5.53 10.09 21.91
N LYS A 6 5.72 8.86 21.43
CA LYS A 6 7.05 8.32 21.17
C LYS A 6 7.59 9.01 19.93
N THR A 7 8.40 10.02 20.19
CA THR A 7 9.37 10.66 19.31
C THR A 7 9.86 9.72 18.20
N VAL A 8 9.38 9.93 16.97
CA VAL A 8 10.01 9.35 15.77
C VAL A 8 11.37 10.05 15.60
N ILE A 9 12.46 9.29 15.58
CA ILE A 9 13.83 9.78 15.40
C ILE A 9 14.22 9.40 13.96
N THR A 10 14.66 10.34 13.12
CA THR A 10 15.12 10.00 11.77
C THR A 10 16.49 9.34 11.81
N LEU A 11 16.87 8.60 10.76
CA LEU A 11 18.20 8.01 10.68
C LEU A 11 19.29 9.09 10.68
N LYS A 12 19.01 10.24 10.07
CA LYS A 12 19.85 11.44 10.17
C LYS A 12 19.95 11.94 11.61
N ASP A 13 18.85 12.09 12.35
CA ASP A 13 18.89 12.54 13.75
C ASP A 13 19.63 11.55 14.68
N LEU A 14 19.48 10.24 14.43
CA LEU A 14 20.21 9.19 15.15
C LEU A 14 21.70 9.22 14.81
N THR A 15 22.03 9.39 13.54
CA THR A 15 23.40 9.52 13.04
C THR A 15 24.05 10.77 13.62
N GLU A 16 23.38 11.93 13.55
CA GLU A 16 23.84 13.21 14.11
C GLU A 16 24.01 13.15 15.63
N ALA A 17 23.07 12.57 16.37
CA ALA A 17 23.19 12.45 17.83
C ALA A 17 24.31 11.49 18.27
N VAL A 18 24.60 10.46 17.49
CA VAL A 18 25.75 9.56 17.73
C VAL A 18 27.06 10.27 17.42
N ILE A 19 27.12 10.93 16.27
CA ILE A 19 28.25 11.72 15.79
C ILE A 19 28.61 12.82 16.80
N GLU A 20 27.61 13.56 17.29
CA GLU A 20 27.79 14.64 18.25
C GLU A 20 28.32 14.10 19.58
N ARG A 21 27.81 12.96 20.06
CA ARG A 21 28.35 12.29 21.26
C ARG A 21 29.77 11.77 21.10
N SER A 22 30.14 11.25 19.93
CA SER A 22 31.48 10.70 19.69
C SER A 22 32.55 11.78 19.54
N CYS A 23 32.19 12.97 19.03
CA CYS A 23 33.17 14.02 18.69
C CYS A 23 33.36 15.10 19.79
N LEU A 24 32.79 14.95 20.99
CA LEU A 24 32.98 15.88 22.12
C LEU A 24 34.37 15.76 22.76
N CYS A 25 35.31 16.63 22.36
CA CYS A 25 36.70 16.63 22.83
C CYS A 25 36.85 16.74 24.36
N GLU A 26 36.10 17.62 25.04
CA GLU A 26 36.24 17.83 26.50
C GLU A 26 35.85 16.60 27.35
N GLN A 27 34.83 15.84 26.93
CA GLN A 27 34.42 14.61 27.61
C GLN A 27 35.38 13.46 27.30
N ASN A 28 35.90 13.45 26.07
CA ASN A 28 36.75 12.37 25.59
C ASN A 28 38.18 12.44 26.16
N VAL A 29 38.73 13.60 26.54
CA VAL A 29 40.06 13.69 27.22
C VAL A 29 40.14 12.82 28.50
N LYS A 30 39.05 12.67 29.26
CA LYS A 30 38.99 11.76 30.42
C LYS A 30 38.77 10.30 30.02
N ASN A 31 38.09 10.04 28.90
CA ASN A 31 37.83 8.69 28.39
C ASN A 31 39.01 8.11 27.60
N PHE A 32 39.83 8.95 26.94
CA PHE A 32 41.06 8.55 26.25
C PHE A 32 42.13 8.00 27.22
N LYS A 33 42.04 8.31 28.52
CA LYS A 33 42.84 7.66 29.56
C LYS A 33 42.38 6.23 29.89
N LYS A 34 41.20 5.80 29.43
CA LYS A 34 40.61 4.47 29.67
C LYS A 34 40.27 3.79 28.34
N SER A 35 41.32 3.31 27.66
CA SER A 35 41.36 2.38 26.52
C SER A 35 40.47 2.68 25.29
N ASP A 36 41.07 2.62 24.11
CA ASP A 36 40.40 2.62 22.81
C ASP A 36 39.25 1.60 22.73
N ASP A 37 39.33 0.49 23.47
CA ASP A 37 38.29 -0.55 23.61
C ASP A 37 36.93 -0.01 24.10
N TYR A 38 36.93 1.05 24.91
CA TYR A 38 35.70 1.63 25.45
C TYR A 38 34.92 2.44 24.41
N LEU A 39 35.62 3.23 23.59
CA LEU A 39 35.02 3.96 22.48
C LEU A 39 34.51 3.01 21.40
N LEU A 40 35.27 1.95 21.12
CA LEU A 40 34.86 0.85 20.24
C LEU A 40 33.56 0.19 20.70
N LEU A 41 33.46 -0.11 21.99
CA LEU A 41 32.26 -0.69 22.57
C LEU A 41 31.06 0.26 22.51
N LEU A 42 31.25 1.56 22.73
CA LEU A 42 30.18 2.56 22.64
C LEU A 42 29.64 2.74 21.23
N LEU A 43 30.52 2.79 20.22
CA LEU A 43 30.13 2.85 18.81
C LEU A 43 29.37 1.57 18.40
N LYS A 44 29.85 0.41 18.85
CA LYS A 44 29.20 -0.88 18.61
C LYS A 44 27.82 -0.99 19.26
N ILE A 45 27.66 -0.52 20.49
CA ILE A 45 26.35 -0.51 21.18
C ILE A 45 25.39 0.48 20.51
N SER A 46 25.89 1.65 20.10
CA SER A 46 25.07 2.69 19.46
C SER A 46 24.58 2.26 18.08
N SER A 47 25.44 1.64 17.28
CA SER A 47 25.05 1.09 15.98
C SER A 47 24.03 -0.05 16.12
N VAL A 48 24.22 -0.98 17.06
CA VAL A 48 23.23 -2.05 17.33
C VAL A 48 21.86 -1.47 17.70
N ARG A 49 21.80 -0.39 18.49
CA ARG A 49 20.53 0.26 18.85
C ARG A 49 19.85 0.92 17.66
N ILE A 50 20.61 1.58 16.79
CA ILE A 50 20.10 2.19 15.55
C ILE A 50 19.53 1.09 14.65
N VAL A 51 20.34 0.06 14.36
CA VAL A 51 19.97 -1.06 13.49
C VAL A 51 18.72 -1.76 14.02
N SER A 52 18.67 -2.12 15.31
CA SER A 52 17.48 -2.75 15.90
C SER A 52 16.23 -1.86 15.82
N THR A 53 16.39 -0.54 15.97
CA THR A 53 15.27 0.40 15.85
C THR A 53 14.78 0.47 14.39
N LEU A 54 15.68 0.54 13.42
CA LEU A 54 15.34 0.54 12.00
C LEU A 54 14.66 -0.77 11.59
N GLN A 55 15.18 -1.91 12.04
CA GLN A 55 14.59 -3.23 11.78
C GLN A 55 13.17 -3.33 12.33
N ASN A 56 12.95 -2.86 13.58
CA ASN A 56 11.62 -2.83 14.18
C ASN A 56 10.67 -1.90 13.43
N ILE A 57 11.11 -0.70 13.04
CA ILE A 57 10.30 0.24 12.25
C ILE A 57 9.94 -0.37 10.91
N ALA A 58 10.91 -0.92 10.18
CA ALA A 58 10.67 -1.51 8.88
C ALA A 58 9.74 -2.72 8.96
N HIS A 59 9.91 -3.59 9.96
CA HIS A 59 9.01 -4.72 10.20
C HIS A 59 7.58 -4.24 10.51
N HIS A 60 7.43 -3.28 11.42
CA HIS A 60 6.12 -2.71 11.75
C HIS A 60 5.45 -2.05 10.55
N VAL A 61 6.19 -1.27 9.76
CA VAL A 61 5.66 -0.63 8.54
C VAL A 61 5.20 -1.68 7.53
N ASN A 62 5.95 -2.77 7.33
CA ASN A 62 5.57 -3.83 6.39
C ASN A 62 4.27 -4.53 6.83
N VAL A 63 4.21 -4.99 8.08
CA VAL A 63 3.03 -5.70 8.63
C VAL A 63 1.78 -4.81 8.61
N GLU A 64 1.91 -3.56 9.07
CA GLU A 64 0.78 -2.62 9.13
C GLU A 64 0.32 -2.20 7.72
N PHE A 65 1.25 -2.06 6.76
CA PHE A 65 0.91 -1.71 5.37
C PHE A 65 0.08 -2.79 4.68
N LEU A 66 0.46 -4.06 4.81
CA LEU A 66 -0.29 -5.19 4.25
C LEU A 66 -1.69 -5.31 4.90
N ALA A 67 -1.78 -5.09 6.21
CA ALA A 67 -3.04 -5.09 6.94
C ALA A 67 -3.96 -3.95 6.47
N GLU A 68 -3.42 -2.75 6.25
CA GLU A 68 -4.18 -1.60 5.75
C GLU A 68 -4.73 -1.82 4.34
N ILE A 69 -3.94 -2.38 3.42
CA ILE A 69 -4.43 -2.72 2.07
C ILE A 69 -5.54 -3.76 2.14
N THR A 70 -5.34 -4.82 2.93
CA THR A 70 -6.34 -5.88 3.10
C THR A 70 -7.64 -5.31 3.66
N TYR A 71 -7.56 -4.42 4.66
CA TYR A 71 -8.70 -3.71 5.20
C TYR A 71 -9.42 -2.86 4.15
N LEU A 72 -8.69 -2.13 3.30
CA LEU A 72 -9.31 -1.31 2.25
C LEU A 72 -10.05 -2.15 1.21
N ILE A 73 -9.54 -3.32 0.86
CA ILE A 73 -10.21 -4.26 -0.05
C ILE A 73 -11.55 -4.72 0.55
N GLU A 74 -11.52 -5.18 1.80
CA GLU A 74 -12.72 -5.65 2.50
C GLU A 74 -13.73 -4.53 2.77
N LEU A 75 -13.24 -3.33 3.10
CA LEU A 75 -14.09 -2.16 3.28
C LEU A 75 -14.78 -1.79 1.96
N SER A 76 -14.05 -1.87 0.84
CA SER A 76 -14.60 -1.58 -0.48
C SER A 76 -15.68 -2.59 -0.87
N ARG A 77 -15.44 -3.88 -0.61
CA ARG A 77 -16.45 -4.93 -0.77
C ARG A 77 -17.70 -4.64 0.05
N TRP A 78 -17.55 -4.35 1.34
CA TRP A 78 -18.66 -4.04 2.23
C TRP A 78 -19.49 -2.83 1.75
N LYS A 79 -18.84 -1.73 1.37
CA LYS A 79 -19.53 -0.54 0.84
C LYS A 79 -20.26 -0.81 -0.47
N LEU A 80 -19.65 -1.58 -1.37
CA LEU A 80 -20.31 -1.99 -2.60
C LEU A 80 -21.58 -2.77 -2.30
N PHE A 81 -21.54 -3.67 -1.31
CA PHE A 81 -22.73 -4.44 -0.91
C PHE A 81 -23.79 -3.56 -0.26
N GLU A 82 -23.38 -2.62 0.60
CA GLU A 82 -24.26 -1.62 1.20
C GLU A 82 -25.01 -0.83 0.13
N GLU A 83 -24.28 -0.22 -0.81
CA GLU A 83 -24.86 0.59 -1.88
C GLU A 83 -25.70 -0.26 -2.84
N MET A 84 -25.26 -1.47 -3.21
CA MET A 84 -26.03 -2.39 -4.05
C MET A 84 -27.34 -2.82 -3.38
N SER A 85 -27.32 -3.11 -2.09
CA SER A 85 -28.52 -3.47 -1.34
C SER A 85 -29.52 -2.31 -1.24
N LYS A 86 -29.00 -1.07 -1.16
CA LYS A 86 -29.80 0.15 -1.06
C LYS A 86 -30.43 0.55 -2.39
N TYR A 87 -29.65 0.61 -3.48
CA TYR A 87 -30.11 1.13 -4.77
C TYR A 87 -30.62 0.04 -5.72
N PHE A 88 -30.08 -1.18 -5.63
CA PHE A 88 -30.39 -2.28 -6.54
C PHE A 88 -30.73 -3.58 -5.80
N PRO A 89 -31.65 -3.57 -4.80
CA PRO A 89 -31.89 -4.73 -3.92
C PRO A 89 -32.25 -6.01 -4.67
N ARG A 90 -33.02 -5.90 -5.75
CA ARG A 90 -33.44 -7.05 -6.56
C ARG A 90 -32.27 -7.67 -7.33
N LEU A 91 -31.40 -6.83 -7.88
CA LEU A 91 -30.20 -7.28 -8.58
C LEU A 91 -29.20 -7.88 -7.58
N PHE A 92 -29.02 -7.24 -6.43
CA PHE A 92 -28.15 -7.70 -5.37
C PHE A 92 -28.56 -9.07 -4.79
N GLY A 93 -29.88 -9.36 -4.73
CA GLY A 93 -30.39 -10.65 -4.29
C GLY A 93 -30.07 -11.84 -5.21
N GLN A 94 -29.50 -11.61 -6.40
CA GLN A 94 -29.06 -12.67 -7.30
C GLN A 94 -27.69 -13.21 -6.89
N SER A 95 -27.57 -14.52 -6.66
CA SER A 95 -26.30 -15.14 -6.24
C SER A 95 -25.16 -14.87 -7.23
N SER A 96 -25.44 -14.91 -8.53
CA SER A 96 -24.45 -14.64 -9.58
C SER A 96 -23.87 -13.21 -9.53
N VAL A 97 -24.61 -12.24 -8.99
CA VAL A 97 -24.13 -10.88 -8.79
C VAL A 97 -23.11 -10.86 -7.65
N ILE A 98 -23.44 -11.48 -6.50
CA ILE A 98 -22.53 -11.61 -5.36
C ILE A 98 -21.24 -12.32 -5.79
N ASP A 99 -21.37 -13.47 -6.47
CA ASP A 99 -20.24 -14.26 -6.96
C ASP A 99 -19.34 -13.44 -7.88
N SER A 100 -19.91 -12.53 -8.68
CA SER A 100 -19.16 -11.63 -9.56
C SER A 100 -18.38 -10.57 -8.78
N PHE A 101 -18.98 -10.00 -7.74
CA PHE A 101 -18.29 -9.05 -6.86
C PHE A 101 -17.16 -9.74 -6.08
N ASP A 102 -17.42 -10.91 -5.50
CA ASP A 102 -16.41 -11.68 -4.76
C ASP A 102 -15.24 -12.05 -5.68
N ALA A 103 -15.53 -12.52 -6.90
CA ALA A 103 -14.50 -12.78 -7.89
C ALA A 103 -13.71 -11.52 -8.27
N LEU A 104 -14.33 -10.35 -8.38
CA LEU A 104 -13.61 -9.09 -8.65
C LEU A 104 -12.66 -8.76 -7.49
N ILE A 105 -13.15 -8.84 -6.25
CA ILE A 105 -12.38 -8.54 -5.04
C ILE A 105 -11.19 -9.50 -4.89
N ASP A 106 -11.41 -10.80 -5.06
CA ASP A 106 -10.35 -11.81 -5.00
C ASP A 106 -9.31 -11.62 -6.11
N ASN A 107 -9.75 -11.26 -7.32
CA ASN A 107 -8.81 -10.96 -8.39
C ASN A 107 -7.97 -9.70 -8.11
N ILE A 108 -8.55 -8.66 -7.51
CA ILE A 108 -7.80 -7.46 -7.06
C ILE A 108 -6.77 -7.85 -6.01
N ARG A 109 -7.18 -8.64 -5.00
CA ARG A 109 -6.28 -9.16 -3.96
C ARG A 109 -5.11 -9.93 -4.57
N ASN A 110 -5.39 -10.83 -5.52
CA ASN A 110 -4.35 -11.58 -6.20
C ASN A 110 -3.38 -10.64 -6.94
N GLN A 111 -3.87 -9.63 -7.67
CA GLN A 111 -2.97 -8.69 -8.37
C GLN A 111 -2.07 -7.87 -7.44
N LEU A 112 -2.49 -7.65 -6.19
CA LEU A 112 -1.71 -6.95 -5.19
C LEU A 112 -0.63 -7.83 -4.56
N PHE A 113 -0.94 -9.09 -4.25
CA PHE A 113 -0.06 -9.99 -3.49
C PHE A 113 0.61 -11.07 -4.35
N ILE A 114 0.61 -10.93 -5.68
CA ILE A 114 1.42 -11.81 -6.54
C ILE A 114 2.92 -11.57 -6.25
N THR A 115 3.60 -12.64 -5.85
CA THR A 115 5.03 -12.65 -5.55
C THR A 115 5.93 -12.74 -6.79
N THR A 116 5.37 -12.99 -7.97
CA THR A 116 6.13 -13.08 -9.22
C THR A 116 6.34 -11.71 -9.86
N ASP A 117 7.51 -11.52 -10.46
CA ASP A 117 7.83 -10.36 -11.28
C ASP A 117 6.98 -10.37 -12.55
N ILE A 118 5.90 -9.59 -12.54
CA ILE A 118 5.01 -9.37 -13.67
C ILE A 118 5.23 -7.96 -14.20
N SER A 119 5.38 -7.82 -15.52
CA SER A 119 5.55 -6.50 -16.12
C SER A 119 4.33 -5.59 -15.91
N PRO A 120 4.50 -4.26 -15.78
CA PRO A 120 3.39 -3.32 -15.63
C PRO A 120 2.32 -3.42 -16.74
N GLN A 121 2.74 -3.79 -17.96
CA GLN A 121 1.84 -3.97 -19.10
C GLN A 121 0.99 -5.24 -18.98
N GLN A 122 1.56 -6.33 -18.47
CA GLN A 122 0.80 -7.55 -18.19
C GLN A 122 -0.23 -7.30 -17.09
N ILE A 123 0.14 -6.61 -16.01
CA ILE A 123 -0.80 -6.23 -14.93
C ILE A 123 -1.95 -5.40 -15.49
N LYS A 124 -1.65 -4.40 -16.35
CA LYS A 124 -2.67 -3.59 -17.02
C LYS A 124 -3.65 -4.46 -17.81
N ASN A 125 -3.14 -5.37 -18.64
CA ASN A 125 -3.96 -6.25 -19.47
C ASN A 125 -4.83 -7.19 -18.61
N GLU A 126 -4.29 -7.73 -17.51
CA GLU A 126 -5.05 -8.59 -16.59
C GLU A 126 -6.14 -7.82 -15.84
N ILE A 127 -5.88 -6.59 -15.42
CA ILE A 127 -6.88 -5.72 -14.80
C ILE A 127 -8.00 -5.38 -15.79
N GLU A 128 -7.65 -5.03 -17.03
CA GLU A 128 -8.65 -4.77 -18.07
C GLU A 128 -9.53 -6.00 -18.32
N LYS A 129 -8.95 -7.20 -18.40
CA LYS A 129 -9.70 -8.46 -18.53
C LYS A 129 -10.58 -8.72 -17.33
N MET A 130 -10.07 -8.52 -16.12
CA MET A 130 -10.78 -8.72 -14.86
C MET A 130 -12.03 -7.84 -14.78
N VAL A 131 -11.88 -6.54 -15.03
CA VAL A 131 -12.99 -5.58 -15.02
C VAL A 131 -13.99 -5.90 -16.13
N GLN A 132 -13.52 -6.22 -17.34
CA GLN A 132 -14.41 -6.62 -18.43
C GLN A 132 -15.22 -7.88 -18.08
N LYS A 133 -14.56 -8.89 -17.50
CA LYS A 133 -15.22 -10.13 -17.08
C LYS A 133 -16.30 -9.86 -16.04
N PHE A 134 -16.02 -9.03 -15.05
CA PHE A 134 -17.00 -8.60 -14.05
C PHE A 134 -18.26 -8.01 -14.71
N PHE A 135 -18.11 -7.01 -15.58
CA PHE A 135 -19.27 -6.42 -16.24
C PHE A 135 -19.99 -7.37 -17.19
N ILE A 136 -19.29 -8.27 -17.88
CA ILE A 136 -19.90 -9.30 -18.73
C ILE A 136 -20.79 -10.24 -17.89
N GLN A 137 -20.35 -10.62 -16.70
CA GLN A 137 -21.11 -11.49 -15.78
C GLN A 137 -22.36 -10.80 -15.23
N LEU A 138 -22.36 -9.46 -15.12
CA LEU A 138 -23.53 -8.70 -14.67
C LEU A 138 -24.62 -8.53 -15.74
N ILE A 139 -24.35 -8.78 -17.03
CA ILE A 139 -25.33 -8.53 -18.10
C ILE A 139 -26.58 -9.40 -17.96
N PRO A 140 -26.48 -10.74 -17.79
CA PRO A 140 -27.68 -11.57 -17.63
C PRO A 140 -28.56 -11.15 -16.45
N PRO A 141 -28.05 -11.02 -15.20
CA PRO A 141 -28.91 -10.62 -14.08
C PRO A 141 -29.44 -9.20 -14.25
N THR A 142 -28.67 -8.27 -14.83
CA THR A 142 -29.15 -6.90 -15.13
C THR A 142 -30.37 -6.92 -16.07
N PHE A 143 -30.29 -7.65 -17.19
CA PHE A 143 -31.42 -7.76 -18.13
C PHE A 143 -32.64 -8.41 -17.49
N LEU A 144 -32.45 -9.50 -16.74
CA LEU A 144 -33.54 -10.22 -16.09
C LEU A 144 -34.22 -9.34 -15.04
N CYS A 145 -33.46 -8.55 -14.28
CA CYS A 145 -34.02 -7.63 -13.30
C CYS A 145 -34.73 -6.40 -13.90
N ILE A 146 -34.35 -5.97 -15.11
CA ILE A 146 -34.99 -4.85 -15.81
C ILE A 146 -36.36 -5.25 -16.40
N THR A 147 -36.46 -6.44 -16.98
CA THR A 147 -37.57 -6.77 -17.89
C THR A 147 -38.79 -7.39 -17.21
N THR A 148 -38.66 -7.90 -15.98
CA THR A 148 -39.65 -8.86 -15.46
C THR A 148 -40.36 -8.42 -14.18
N GLY A 149 -39.95 -7.31 -13.55
CA GLY A 149 -40.45 -6.90 -12.23
C GLY A 149 -39.65 -7.58 -11.11
N PRO A 150 -39.99 -8.81 -10.66
CA PRO A 150 -39.07 -9.65 -9.88
C PRO A 150 -37.99 -10.22 -10.80
N CYS A 151 -36.73 -10.30 -10.37
CA CYS A 151 -35.66 -10.92 -11.15
C CYS A 151 -35.90 -12.44 -11.28
N LYS A 152 -36.59 -12.86 -12.34
CA LYS A 152 -37.02 -14.25 -12.51
C LYS A 152 -35.93 -15.10 -13.16
N SER A 153 -35.88 -16.37 -12.74
CA SER A 153 -35.12 -17.41 -13.43
C SER A 153 -35.68 -17.72 -14.82
N VAL A 154 -34.79 -18.05 -15.75
CA VAL A 154 -35.13 -18.42 -17.14
C VAL A 154 -34.70 -19.85 -17.46
N SER A 155 -35.17 -20.40 -18.58
CA SER A 155 -34.69 -21.69 -19.06
C SER A 155 -33.17 -21.68 -19.31
N GLN A 156 -32.52 -22.84 -19.17
CA GLN A 156 -31.08 -22.96 -19.41
C GLN A 156 -30.68 -22.52 -20.82
N SER A 157 -31.51 -22.82 -21.83
CA SER A 157 -31.29 -22.38 -23.20
C SER A 157 -31.26 -20.84 -23.32
N TYR A 158 -32.16 -20.15 -22.64
CA TYR A 158 -32.19 -18.68 -22.63
C TYR A 158 -31.00 -18.10 -21.86
N ALA A 159 -30.67 -18.67 -20.69
CA ALA A 159 -29.49 -18.28 -19.92
C ALA A 159 -28.19 -18.42 -20.73
N ASN A 160 -28.05 -19.54 -21.47
CA ASN A 160 -26.91 -19.76 -22.37
C ASN A 160 -26.87 -18.72 -23.50
N CYS A 161 -28.02 -18.35 -24.08
CA CYS A 161 -28.07 -17.29 -25.09
C CYS A 161 -27.60 -15.94 -24.52
N LEU A 162 -28.07 -15.57 -23.31
CA LEU A 162 -27.62 -14.36 -22.64
C LEU A 162 -26.10 -14.39 -22.45
N GLN A 163 -25.59 -15.45 -21.85
CA GLN A 163 -24.16 -15.60 -21.53
C GLN A 163 -23.26 -15.52 -22.77
N ASN A 164 -23.65 -16.20 -23.86
CA ASN A 164 -22.89 -16.22 -25.11
C ASN A 164 -22.84 -14.86 -25.81
N ASN A 165 -23.85 -14.01 -25.60
CA ASN A 165 -23.90 -12.69 -26.22
C ASN A 165 -23.40 -11.57 -25.29
N SER A 166 -23.28 -11.81 -23.98
CA SER A 166 -22.78 -10.85 -22.99
C SER A 166 -21.50 -10.10 -23.41
N PRO A 167 -20.47 -10.75 -24.01
CA PRO A 167 -19.27 -10.03 -24.44
C PRO A 167 -19.54 -8.86 -25.42
N PHE A 168 -20.55 -8.99 -26.29
CA PHE A 168 -20.95 -7.96 -27.25
C PHE A 168 -21.79 -6.84 -26.64
N TRP A 169 -22.32 -7.08 -25.45
CA TRP A 169 -23.26 -6.19 -24.75
C TRP A 169 -22.62 -5.39 -23.62
N ARG A 170 -21.31 -5.55 -23.40
CA ARG A 170 -20.54 -4.80 -22.40
C ARG A 170 -20.70 -3.28 -22.49
N ALA A 171 -20.96 -2.75 -23.69
CA ALA A 171 -21.17 -1.32 -23.93
C ALA A 171 -22.41 -0.74 -23.21
N PHE A 172 -23.33 -1.59 -22.73
CA PHE A 172 -24.49 -1.14 -21.95
C PHE A 172 -24.13 -0.48 -20.63
N PHE A 173 -22.95 -0.77 -20.07
CA PHE A 173 -22.42 -0.14 -18.85
C PHE A 173 -21.69 1.19 -19.12
N GLY A 174 -21.65 1.67 -20.37
CA GLY A 174 -21.03 2.93 -20.73
C GLY A 174 -19.50 2.91 -20.70
N MET A 175 -18.88 4.04 -20.40
CA MET A 175 -17.42 4.22 -20.41
C MET A 175 -16.73 3.94 -19.06
N GLU A 176 -17.50 3.83 -17.99
CA GLU A 176 -16.99 3.62 -16.64
C GLU A 176 -16.14 2.34 -16.49
N PRO A 177 -16.45 1.18 -17.12
CA PRO A 177 -15.57 0.01 -17.07
C PRO A 177 -14.13 0.31 -17.52
N GLY A 178 -13.96 1.14 -18.56
CA GLY A 178 -12.64 1.56 -19.03
C GLY A 178 -11.92 2.46 -18.01
N LYS A 179 -12.64 3.41 -17.42
CA LYS A 179 -12.09 4.31 -16.38
C LYS A 179 -11.68 3.53 -15.12
N ILE A 180 -12.53 2.60 -14.68
CA ILE A 180 -12.27 1.73 -13.53
C ILE A 180 -11.00 0.91 -13.77
N SER A 181 -10.83 0.35 -14.97
CA SER A 181 -9.63 -0.42 -15.32
C SER A 181 -8.36 0.42 -15.16
N VAL A 182 -8.36 1.67 -15.63
CA VAL A 182 -7.22 2.60 -15.49
C VAL A 182 -6.95 2.95 -14.02
N ILE A 183 -8.00 3.26 -13.26
CA ILE A 183 -7.89 3.63 -11.84
C ILE A 183 -7.37 2.46 -11.00
N LEU A 184 -7.89 1.26 -11.22
CA LEU A 184 -7.41 0.04 -10.55
C LEU A 184 -5.96 -0.24 -10.88
N TRP A 185 -5.57 -0.15 -12.15
CA TRP A 185 -4.17 -0.32 -12.56
C TRP A 185 -3.25 0.67 -11.86
N GLN A 186 -3.58 1.95 -11.85
CA GLN A 186 -2.80 2.97 -11.14
C GLN A 186 -2.70 2.69 -9.64
N THR A 187 -3.81 2.26 -9.03
CA THR A 187 -3.89 1.96 -7.59
C THR A 187 -3.06 0.74 -7.22
N ILE A 188 -3.17 -0.34 -7.99
CA ILE A 188 -2.41 -1.58 -7.79
C ILE A 188 -0.91 -1.31 -7.98
N MET A 189 -0.52 -0.62 -9.05
CA MET A 189 0.88 -0.26 -9.29
C MET A 189 1.45 0.62 -8.16
N LYS A 190 0.64 1.55 -7.65
CA LYS A 190 1.02 2.40 -6.53
C LYS A 190 1.29 1.59 -5.25
N TYR A 191 0.42 0.65 -4.91
CA TYR A 191 0.62 -0.18 -3.73
C TYR A 191 1.79 -1.15 -3.89
N ARG A 192 1.97 -1.77 -5.06
CA ARG A 192 3.14 -2.62 -5.33
C ARG A 192 4.45 -1.84 -5.26
N LEU A 193 4.48 -0.59 -5.74
CA LEU A 193 5.64 0.26 -5.61
C LEU A 193 5.94 0.61 -4.15
N MET A 194 4.89 0.89 -3.35
CA MET A 194 5.05 1.12 -1.91
C MET A 194 5.59 -0.12 -1.21
N GLU A 195 5.02 -1.30 -1.47
CA GLU A 195 5.48 -2.59 -0.93
C GLU A 195 6.95 -2.84 -1.27
N SER A 196 7.32 -2.77 -2.55
CA SER A 196 8.71 -2.96 -2.99
C SER A 196 9.67 -1.95 -2.35
N THR A 197 9.22 -0.71 -2.13
CA THR A 197 10.03 0.31 -1.46
C THR A 197 10.18 0.02 0.03
N ILE A 198 9.11 -0.42 0.70
CA ILE A 198 9.13 -0.84 2.11
C ILE A 198 10.03 -2.08 2.28
N ASP A 199 9.94 -3.05 1.38
CA ASP A 199 10.77 -4.25 1.38
C ASP A 199 12.25 -3.91 1.17
N LYS A 200 12.58 -2.97 0.28
CA LYS A 200 13.95 -2.46 0.12
C LYS A 200 14.46 -1.78 1.38
N LEU A 201 13.65 -0.91 2.00
CA LEU A 201 13.99 -0.30 3.28
C LEU A 201 14.18 -1.34 4.38
N HIS A 202 13.36 -2.38 4.41
CA HIS A 202 13.49 -3.48 5.34
C HIS A 202 14.77 -4.28 5.11
N ARG A 203 15.10 -4.64 3.87
CA ARG A 203 16.37 -5.31 3.53
C ARG A 203 17.56 -4.45 3.90
N LEU A 204 17.57 -3.17 3.54
CA LEU A 204 18.62 -2.23 3.94
C LEU A 204 18.77 -2.20 5.46
N ALA A 205 17.68 -2.10 6.22
CA ALA A 205 17.72 -2.13 7.69
C ALA A 205 18.25 -3.48 8.25
N MET A 206 18.00 -4.60 7.57
CA MET A 206 18.52 -5.91 7.95
C MET A 206 19.99 -6.11 7.57
N GLU A 207 20.43 -5.48 6.47
CA GLU A 207 21.78 -5.54 5.91
C GLU A 207 22.73 -4.48 6.48
N VAL A 208 22.22 -3.47 7.22
CA VAL A 208 23.09 -2.54 7.96
C VAL A 208 23.88 -3.33 8.97
N GLU A 209 25.13 -3.62 8.63
CA GLU A 209 26.10 -4.18 9.55
C GLU A 209 26.44 -3.15 10.63
N VAL A 210 26.66 -3.65 11.84
CA VAL A 210 27.33 -2.87 12.88
C VAL A 210 28.65 -2.38 12.30
N VAL A 211 28.89 -1.06 12.33
CA VAL A 211 30.11 -0.35 11.90
C VAL A 211 31.30 -1.31 11.73
N ASN A 212 31.73 -1.52 10.48
CA ASN A 212 32.76 -2.51 10.18
C ASN A 212 34.11 -2.16 10.84
N ASN A 213 34.97 -3.15 11.01
CA ASN A 213 36.29 -2.96 11.66
C ASN A 213 37.15 -1.90 10.94
N SER A 214 36.97 -1.69 9.62
CA SER A 214 37.73 -0.68 8.86
C SER A 214 37.32 0.74 9.24
N CYS A 215 36.02 1.01 9.35
CA CYS A 215 35.50 2.28 9.82
C CYS A 215 35.92 2.54 11.27
N ILE A 216 35.82 1.51 12.10
CA ILE A 216 36.28 1.52 13.48
C ILE A 216 37.76 1.94 13.57
N ILE A 217 38.62 1.39 12.69
CA ILE A 217 40.05 1.72 12.62
C ILE A 217 40.26 3.15 12.09
N GLN A 218 39.50 3.60 11.09
CA GLN A 218 39.58 4.97 10.57
C GLN A 218 39.15 6.01 11.61
N HIS A 219 38.07 5.75 12.34
CA HIS A 219 37.64 6.60 13.45
C HIS A 219 38.66 6.61 14.58
N ALA A 220 39.22 5.45 14.96
CA ALA A 220 40.27 5.36 15.98
C ALA A 220 41.56 6.10 15.57
N ASN A 221 41.96 6.02 14.30
CA ASN A 221 43.10 6.75 13.74
C ASN A 221 42.85 8.26 13.69
N MET A 222 41.63 8.69 13.37
CA MET A 222 41.27 10.12 13.40
C MET A 222 41.26 10.65 14.84
N MET A 223 40.72 9.87 15.79
CA MET A 223 40.66 10.24 17.20
C MET A 223 42.02 10.22 17.90
N THR A 224 42.94 9.33 17.52
CA THR A 224 44.35 9.36 17.98
C THR A 224 45.07 10.58 17.44
N THR A 225 44.82 10.96 16.18
CA THR A 225 45.35 12.19 15.58
C THR A 225 44.77 13.44 16.26
N CYS A 226 43.45 13.49 16.46
CA CYS A 226 42.78 14.60 17.14
C CYS A 226 43.11 14.67 18.64
N SER A 227 43.30 13.55 19.33
CA SER A 227 43.76 13.57 20.72
C SER A 227 45.18 14.10 20.83
N SER A 228 46.08 13.74 19.90
CA SER A 228 47.44 14.30 19.84
C SER A 228 47.47 15.80 19.50
N LEU A 229 46.46 16.32 18.79
CA LEU A 229 46.26 17.76 18.51
C LEU A 229 45.59 18.51 19.67
N CYS A 230 44.69 17.85 20.41
CA CYS A 230 44.01 18.41 21.59
C CYS A 230 44.91 18.48 22.82
N ILE A 231 45.95 17.64 22.90
CA ILE A 231 46.77 17.47 24.12
C ILE A 231 47.90 18.51 24.28
N PRO A 232 48.33 19.32 23.28
CA PRO A 232 49.22 20.45 23.55
C PRO A 232 48.60 21.85 23.44
N MET A 233 47.40 22.05 22.87
CA MET A 233 46.92 23.41 22.56
C MET A 233 45.59 23.78 23.22
N LYS A 234 45.70 24.65 24.24
CA LYS A 234 44.63 25.44 24.89
C LYS A 234 43.99 26.52 23.97
N LYS A 235 43.93 26.33 22.65
CA LYS A 235 43.32 27.30 21.72
C LYS A 235 42.29 26.63 20.82
N GLU A 236 41.31 27.45 20.43
CA GLU A 236 40.12 27.20 19.60
C GLU A 236 40.41 26.37 18.33
N ILE A 237 40.66 25.07 18.50
CA ILE A 237 40.75 24.06 17.42
C ILE A 237 39.60 23.03 17.58
N ASN A 238 38.63 23.32 18.47
CA ASN A 238 37.53 22.42 18.78
C ASN A 238 36.64 22.12 17.55
N ASP A 239 36.44 23.10 16.67
CA ASP A 239 35.53 22.93 15.52
C ASP A 239 36.15 22.07 14.41
N TYR A 240 37.45 22.22 14.16
CA TYR A 240 38.14 21.51 13.06
C TYR A 240 38.22 19.99 13.30
N CYS A 241 38.61 19.57 14.51
CA CYS A 241 38.63 18.15 14.87
C CYS A 241 37.22 17.56 15.02
N SER A 242 36.23 18.38 15.41
CA SER A 242 34.82 17.98 15.40
C SER A 242 34.37 17.69 13.98
N ASP A 243 34.61 18.57 13.02
CA ASP A 243 34.10 18.42 11.65
C ASP A 243 34.78 17.28 10.88
N ASP A 244 36.08 17.06 11.07
CA ASP A 244 36.76 15.90 10.49
C ASP A 244 36.29 14.58 11.14
N CYS A 245 36.05 14.56 12.45
CA CYS A 245 35.46 13.42 13.16
C CYS A 245 34.04 13.12 12.67
N LYS A 246 33.21 14.16 12.49
CA LYS A 246 31.89 14.07 11.88
C LYS A 246 32.01 13.50 10.47
N HIS A 247 32.94 13.98 9.66
CA HIS A 247 33.13 13.54 8.28
C HIS A 247 33.47 12.05 8.19
N VAL A 248 34.44 11.56 8.98
CA VAL A 248 34.80 10.14 9.03
C VAL A 248 33.62 9.28 9.49
N MET A 249 32.89 9.71 10.53
CA MET A 249 31.69 9.00 10.98
C MET A 249 30.53 9.05 9.97
N TYR A 250 30.39 10.15 9.24
CA TYR A 250 29.44 10.25 8.15
C TYR A 250 29.80 9.26 7.05
N GLU A 251 31.04 9.26 6.54
CA GLU A 251 31.49 8.31 5.51
C GLU A 251 31.24 6.85 5.91
N CYS A 252 31.49 6.51 7.17
CA CYS A 252 31.22 5.19 7.73
C CYS A 252 29.75 4.75 7.72
N LEU A 253 28.81 5.69 7.80
CA LEU A 253 27.37 5.45 7.88
C LEU A 253 26.64 5.91 6.61
N HIS A 254 27.36 6.51 5.64
CA HIS A 254 26.80 7.32 4.56
C HIS A 254 25.97 6.51 3.57
N GLU A 255 26.49 5.36 3.13
CA GLU A 255 25.83 4.55 2.11
C GLU A 255 24.45 4.05 2.60
N SER A 256 24.39 3.50 3.81
CA SER A 256 23.13 3.03 4.40
C SER A 256 22.15 4.18 4.75
N ALA A 257 22.66 5.36 5.12
CA ALA A 257 21.83 6.52 5.44
C ALA A 257 21.27 7.23 4.20
N SER A 258 22.07 7.36 3.13
CA SER A 258 21.70 8.01 1.87
C SER A 258 20.54 7.30 1.18
N ASP A 259 20.57 5.96 1.14
CA ASP A 259 19.49 5.17 0.53
C ASP A 259 18.18 5.32 1.32
N TRP A 260 18.24 5.27 2.65
CA TRP A 260 17.10 5.48 3.54
C TRP A 260 16.41 6.84 3.31
N ASP A 261 17.19 7.92 3.26
CA ASP A 261 16.68 9.27 3.05
C ASP A 261 16.07 9.47 1.66
N SER A 262 16.48 8.69 0.65
CA SER A 262 15.94 8.74 -0.71
C SER A 262 14.56 8.07 -0.84
N PHE A 263 14.29 7.01 -0.07
CA PHE A 263 13.04 6.24 -0.17
C PHE A 263 11.87 6.86 0.61
N ILE A 264 12.13 7.59 1.69
CA ILE A 264 11.09 8.21 2.52
C ILE A 264 10.24 9.23 1.73
N PRO A 265 10.81 10.17 0.95
CA PRO A 265 10.03 11.09 0.11
C PRO A 265 9.17 10.37 -0.93
N ILE A 266 9.65 9.26 -1.49
CA ILE A 266 8.92 8.42 -2.44
C ILE A 266 7.68 7.85 -1.75
N LEU A 267 7.86 7.20 -0.59
CA LEU A 267 6.75 6.66 0.19
C LEU A 267 5.76 7.75 0.60
N GLN A 268 6.22 8.93 1.03
CA GLN A 268 5.34 10.04 1.38
C GLN A 268 4.46 10.46 0.21
N LYS A 269 5.04 10.63 -0.99
CA LYS A 269 4.30 10.97 -2.20
C LYS A 269 3.28 9.89 -2.55
N LEU A 270 3.63 8.62 -2.36
CA LEU A 270 2.73 7.49 -2.58
C LEU A 270 1.62 7.39 -1.52
N THR A 271 1.80 7.87 -0.28
CA THR A 271 0.68 7.88 0.68
C THR A 271 -0.39 8.93 0.40
N VAL A 272 -0.16 9.90 -0.48
CA VAL A 272 -1.17 10.92 -0.82
C VAL A 272 -2.36 10.25 -1.49
N ASN A 273 -3.58 10.57 -1.03
CA ASN A 273 -4.81 9.97 -1.54
C ASN A 273 -4.76 8.44 -1.57
N PHE A 274 -4.29 7.83 -0.48
CA PHE A 274 -4.05 6.39 -0.35
C PHE A 274 -5.29 5.57 -0.77
N ASP A 275 -6.45 5.87 -0.20
CA ASP A 275 -7.72 5.14 -0.38
C ASP A 275 -8.57 5.59 -1.59
N LYS A 276 -8.15 6.64 -2.32
CA LYS A 276 -8.93 7.23 -3.42
C LYS A 276 -9.24 6.25 -4.54
N GLY A 277 -8.33 5.31 -4.82
CA GLY A 277 -8.51 4.29 -5.86
C GLY A 277 -9.75 3.41 -5.63
N PHE A 278 -9.90 2.90 -4.40
CA PHE A 278 -11.07 2.10 -4.01
C PHE A 278 -12.35 2.93 -3.95
N ALA A 279 -12.29 4.18 -3.49
CA ALA A 279 -13.45 5.06 -3.48
C ALA A 279 -13.98 5.35 -4.91
N GLU A 280 -13.10 5.49 -5.90
CA GLU A 280 -13.53 5.68 -7.29
C GLU A 280 -13.96 4.36 -7.96
N LEU A 281 -13.41 3.21 -7.57
CA LEU A 281 -13.93 1.89 -7.94
C LEU A 281 -15.39 1.73 -7.49
N GLU A 282 -15.65 1.99 -6.20
CA GLU A 282 -16.99 1.92 -5.59
C GLU A 282 -18.00 2.74 -6.39
N LYS A 283 -17.71 4.03 -6.59
CA LYS A 283 -18.57 4.94 -7.36
C LYS A 283 -18.72 4.52 -8.81
N GLY A 284 -17.64 4.08 -9.46
CA GLY A 284 -17.63 3.70 -10.86
C GLY A 284 -18.56 2.52 -11.13
N ILE A 285 -18.53 1.49 -10.27
CA ILE A 285 -19.41 0.32 -10.40
C ILE A 285 -20.87 0.73 -10.24
N ILE A 286 -21.20 1.48 -9.18
CA ILE A 286 -22.57 1.95 -8.92
C ILE A 286 -23.09 2.80 -10.08
N ARG A 287 -22.29 3.75 -10.60
CA ARG A 287 -22.65 4.58 -11.76
C ARG A 287 -22.89 3.75 -13.02
N SER A 288 -22.06 2.74 -13.26
CA SER A 288 -22.19 1.84 -14.42
C SER A 288 -23.51 1.08 -14.38
N ILE A 289 -23.85 0.51 -13.22
CA ILE A 289 -25.08 -0.25 -13.01
C ILE A 289 -26.30 0.68 -13.11
N SER A 290 -26.25 1.85 -12.47
CA SER A 290 -27.29 2.89 -12.58
C SER A 290 -27.54 3.25 -14.05
N TYR A 291 -26.49 3.51 -14.82
CA TYR A 291 -26.61 3.84 -16.23
C TYR A 291 -27.24 2.70 -17.06
N ALA A 292 -26.84 1.46 -16.79
CA ALA A 292 -27.41 0.29 -17.47
C ALA A 292 -28.91 0.14 -17.17
N MET A 293 -29.30 0.24 -15.89
CA MET A 293 -30.65 0.01 -15.42
C MET A 293 -31.62 1.17 -15.69
N GLU A 294 -31.15 2.41 -15.60
CA GLU A 294 -32.01 3.59 -15.69
C GLU A 294 -32.03 4.19 -17.09
N MET A 295 -30.88 4.23 -17.77
CA MET A 295 -30.74 4.89 -19.07
C MET A 295 -30.75 3.92 -20.24
N LYS A 296 -30.15 2.74 -20.09
CA LYS A 296 -30.02 1.75 -21.17
C LYS A 296 -31.07 0.65 -21.14
N ALA A 297 -31.88 0.54 -20.10
CA ALA A 297 -32.90 -0.51 -19.96
C ALA A 297 -33.72 -0.79 -21.24
N PRO A 298 -34.29 0.22 -21.93
CA PRO A 298 -35.06 -0.02 -23.16
C PRO A 298 -34.21 -0.59 -24.31
N VAL A 299 -32.97 -0.11 -24.43
CA VAL A 299 -32.02 -0.54 -25.47
C VAL A 299 -31.54 -1.96 -25.19
N ILE A 300 -31.24 -2.27 -23.93
CA ILE A 300 -30.87 -3.62 -23.47
C ILE A 300 -32.02 -4.57 -23.80
N ALA A 301 -33.24 -4.25 -23.36
CA ALA A 301 -34.41 -5.09 -23.58
C ALA A 301 -34.65 -5.37 -25.06
N LYS A 302 -34.66 -4.32 -25.90
CA LYS A 302 -34.84 -4.46 -27.36
C LYS A 302 -33.75 -5.33 -27.99
N THR A 303 -32.49 -5.12 -27.61
CA THR A 303 -31.35 -5.85 -28.19
C THR A 303 -31.38 -7.32 -27.80
N VAL A 304 -31.60 -7.61 -26.52
CA VAL A 304 -31.66 -8.97 -25.99
C VAL A 304 -32.85 -9.73 -26.56
N LEU A 305 -34.05 -9.15 -26.55
CA LEU A 305 -35.25 -9.79 -27.10
C LEU A 305 -35.12 -10.05 -28.60
N LYS A 306 -34.48 -9.14 -29.36
CA LYS A 306 -34.20 -9.37 -30.79
C LYS A 306 -33.26 -10.55 -31.01
N LYS A 307 -32.35 -10.83 -30.06
CA LYS A 307 -31.28 -11.80 -30.26
C LYS A 307 -31.52 -13.16 -29.62
N CYS A 308 -32.14 -13.19 -28.45
CA CYS A 308 -32.50 -14.40 -27.70
C CYS A 308 -34.00 -14.74 -27.77
N GLY A 309 -34.83 -13.87 -28.36
CA GLY A 309 -36.27 -14.09 -28.44
C GLY A 309 -37.02 -13.71 -27.16
N ARG A 310 -38.32 -14.04 -27.11
CA ARG A 310 -39.17 -13.79 -25.93
C ARG A 310 -38.69 -14.61 -24.73
N ILE A 311 -38.84 -14.04 -23.54
CA ILE A 311 -38.41 -14.66 -22.29
C ILE A 311 -39.28 -15.88 -21.99
N ASN A 312 -38.65 -17.04 -21.82
CA ASN A 312 -39.28 -18.26 -21.32
C ASN A 312 -38.91 -18.45 -19.85
N PHE A 313 -39.82 -18.09 -18.96
CA PHE A 313 -39.63 -18.19 -17.51
C PHE A 313 -39.52 -19.64 -17.06
N ALA A 314 -38.55 -19.93 -16.19
CA ALA A 314 -38.55 -21.18 -15.45
C ALA A 314 -39.63 -21.12 -14.37
N LYS A 315 -40.30 -22.25 -14.08
CA LYS A 315 -41.33 -22.38 -13.03
C LYS A 315 -40.77 -22.39 -11.61
N THR A 316 -39.51 -21.98 -11.42
CA THR A 316 -38.84 -22.00 -10.12
C THR A 316 -39.25 -20.80 -9.28
N PRO A 317 -39.47 -21.00 -7.97
CA PRO A 317 -39.81 -19.92 -7.05
C PRO A 317 -38.65 -18.94 -6.89
N ASP A 318 -38.98 -17.66 -6.74
CA ASP A 318 -38.02 -16.58 -6.46
C ASP A 318 -37.38 -16.81 -5.08
N THR A 319 -36.16 -17.34 -5.02
CA THR A 319 -35.38 -17.39 -3.79
C THR A 319 -34.57 -16.11 -3.66
N ILE A 320 -35.18 -15.09 -3.04
CA ILE A 320 -34.45 -13.92 -2.54
C ILE A 320 -33.59 -14.41 -1.37
N ARG A 321 -32.27 -14.54 -1.57
CA ARG A 321 -31.36 -14.82 -0.47
C ARG A 321 -31.20 -13.57 0.39
N HIS A 322 -31.37 -13.73 1.70
CA HIS A 322 -30.86 -12.76 2.66
C HIS A 322 -29.34 -12.90 2.69
N ILE A 323 -28.64 -11.81 2.42
CA ILE A 323 -27.17 -11.80 2.38
C ILE A 323 -26.73 -11.02 3.61
N ASP A 324 -26.19 -11.73 4.59
CA ASP A 324 -25.58 -11.09 5.74
C ASP A 324 -24.13 -10.77 5.41
N TYR A 325 -23.79 -9.49 5.47
CA TYR A 325 -22.43 -9.00 5.27
C TYR A 325 -22.07 -8.02 6.38
N HIS A 326 -20.92 -8.24 7.01
CA HIS A 326 -20.48 -7.44 8.14
C HIS A 326 -19.43 -6.42 7.71
N LYS A 327 -19.47 -5.26 8.34
CA LYS A 327 -18.44 -4.25 8.19
C LYS A 327 -17.14 -4.79 8.78
N PRO A 328 -16.00 -4.73 8.06
CA PRO A 328 -14.73 -5.18 8.61
C PRO A 328 -14.32 -4.30 9.81
N ASP A 329 -13.67 -4.93 10.78
CA ASP A 329 -13.14 -4.25 11.94
C ASP A 329 -12.13 -3.17 11.53
N PRO A 330 -12.17 -1.98 12.14
CA PRO A 330 -11.26 -0.90 11.77
C PRO A 330 -9.82 -1.26 12.11
N VAL A 331 -8.96 -1.29 11.10
CA VAL A 331 -7.50 -1.35 11.28
C VAL A 331 -6.98 0.05 11.63
N GLN A 332 -6.10 0.15 12.62
CA GLN A 332 -5.43 1.41 12.91
C GLN A 332 -4.54 1.75 11.72
N ARG A 333 -4.79 2.88 11.03
CA ARG A 333 -4.02 3.32 9.84
C ARG A 333 -2.61 3.84 10.22
N ARG A 334 -1.83 2.98 10.88
CA ARG A 334 -0.53 3.31 11.46
C ARG A 334 0.56 3.43 10.41
N ALA A 335 0.58 2.61 9.36
CA ALA A 335 1.63 2.64 8.34
C ALA A 335 1.63 3.96 7.57
N VAL A 336 0.48 4.37 7.02
CA VAL A 336 0.36 5.66 6.31
C VAL A 336 0.68 6.84 7.22
N PHE A 337 0.27 6.77 8.48
CA PHE A 337 0.58 7.81 9.47
C PHE A 337 2.09 7.86 9.78
N MET A 338 2.72 6.71 10.04
CA MET A 338 4.16 6.59 10.32
C MET A 338 4.98 7.16 9.15
N ILE A 339 4.67 6.78 7.91
CA ILE A 339 5.37 7.28 6.70
C ILE A 339 5.27 8.81 6.59
N ARG A 340 4.10 9.38 6.87
CA ARG A 340 3.88 10.84 6.80
C ARG A 340 4.59 11.61 7.91
N GLN A 341 4.78 11.00 9.07
CA GLN A 341 5.40 11.63 10.23
C GLN A 341 6.94 11.73 10.13
N VAL A 342 7.61 10.89 9.32
CA VAL A 342 9.08 10.83 9.25
C VAL A 342 9.76 12.18 8.96
N ARG A 343 9.11 13.12 8.24
CA ARG A 343 9.72 14.43 7.90
C ARG A 343 9.30 15.60 8.79
N LYS A 344 8.20 15.48 9.55
CA LYS A 344 7.59 16.65 10.21
C LYS A 344 8.45 17.24 11.35
N LYS A 345 9.55 16.59 11.72
CA LYS A 345 10.50 17.04 12.74
C LYS A 345 11.77 17.72 12.21
N LEU A 346 11.95 17.83 10.89
CA LEU A 346 13.12 18.51 10.30
C LEU A 346 13.01 20.04 10.35
N ASN A 347 11.88 20.60 10.81
CA ASN A 347 11.59 22.04 10.75
C ASN A 347 11.18 22.66 12.10
N ASP A 348 11.30 21.94 13.21
CA ASP A 348 11.05 22.47 14.57
C ASP A 348 12.35 22.54 15.38
#